data_AF-A0A241VR60-F1
#
_entry.id   AF-A0A241VR60-F1
#
_cell.length_a   1.000
_cell.length_b   1.000
_cell.length_c   1.000
_cell.angle_alpha   90.00
_cell.angle_beta   90.00
_cell.angle_gamma   90.00
#
_symmetry.space_group_name_H-M   'P 1'
#
loop_
_entity.id
_entity.type
_entity.pdbx_description
1 polymer ?
#
loop_
_entity_poly.entity_id
_entity_poly.type
_entity_poly.pdbx_seq_one_letter_code
_entity_poly.pdbx_strand_id
1 'polypeptide(L)'
;MYRLIAVSALCMGMLAGCATTQKIVSKVGSSATPLDQVLKERPDLRKELATVEIRQYFNRVESPNAGQVKVTETGLMDDSVKSVRTIYSFKLVDGDWQRVNTQKEYQCQRGKNTKTFQTAKCP
;
A
#
# COMPACT_ATOMS: atom_id res chain seq x y z
N MET A 1 63.01 -17.43 8.48
CA MET A 1 61.67 -17.68 7.89
C MET A 1 60.56 -17.33 8.90
N TYR A 2 60.47 -16.07 9.36
CA TYR A 2 59.39 -15.59 10.25
C TYR A 2 58.96 -14.14 9.96
N ARG A 3 59.44 -13.56 8.85
CA ARG A 3 59.18 -12.15 8.48
C ARG A 3 58.14 -11.98 7.36
N LEU A 4 57.58 -13.07 6.85
CA LEU A 4 56.58 -13.05 5.77
C LEU A 4 55.14 -13.30 6.25
N ILE A 5 54.93 -13.59 7.53
CA ILE A 5 53.60 -13.89 8.09
C ILE A 5 52.91 -12.62 8.65
N ALA A 6 53.65 -11.52 8.83
CA ALA A 6 53.10 -10.31 9.46
C ALA A 6 52.28 -9.40 8.53
N VAL A 7 52.27 -9.64 7.20
CA VAL A 7 51.62 -8.72 6.23
C VAL A 7 50.20 -9.17 5.85
N SER A 8 49.83 -10.43 6.08
CA SER A 8 48.52 -10.98 5.67
C SER A 8 47.40 -10.78 6.69
N ALA A 9 47.68 -10.30 7.91
CA ALA A 9 46.66 -10.16 8.95
C ALA A 9 45.94 -8.80 8.97
N LEU A 10 46.42 -7.78 8.24
CA LEU A 10 45.86 -6.42 8.31
C LEU A 10 44.78 -6.12 7.24
N CYS A 11 44.60 -6.96 6.23
CA CYS A 11 43.65 -6.71 5.14
C CYS A 11 42.25 -7.32 5.36
N MET A 12 42.05 -8.13 6.42
CA MET A 12 40.77 -8.79 6.68
C MET A 12 39.77 -7.95 7.50
N GLY A 13 40.13 -6.70 7.84
CA GLY A 13 39.25 -5.77 8.57
C GLY A 13 38.34 -4.91 7.68
N MET A 14 38.56 -4.86 6.36
CA MET A 14 37.87 -3.88 5.49
C MET A 14 36.59 -4.40 4.81
N LEU A 15 36.26 -5.68 4.93
CA LEU A 15 35.10 -6.27 4.22
C LEU A 15 33.80 -6.31 5.06
N ALA A 16 33.83 -5.95 6.34
CA ALA A 16 32.62 -5.88 7.17
C ALA A 16 31.74 -4.64 6.86
N GLY A 17 32.23 -3.68 6.05
CA GLY A 17 31.50 -2.46 5.70
C GLY A 17 30.39 -2.62 4.65
N CYS A 18 30.43 -3.65 3.80
CA CYS A 18 29.47 -3.81 2.69
C CYS A 18 28.09 -4.33 3.13
N ALA A 19 27.98 -5.03 4.27
CA ALA A 19 26.70 -5.53 4.75
C ALA A 19 25.76 -4.39 5.23
N THR A 20 26.34 -3.32 5.77
CA THR A 20 25.59 -2.13 6.22
C THR A 20 25.09 -1.30 5.04
N THR A 21 25.85 -1.22 3.95
CA THR A 21 25.44 -0.52 2.72
C THR A 21 24.20 -1.16 2.08
N GLN A 22 24.07 -2.50 2.09
CA GLN A 22 22.90 -3.16 1.51
C GLN A 22 21.60 -2.81 2.25
N LYS A 23 21.61 -2.72 3.59
CA LYS A 23 20.43 -2.28 4.37
C LYS A 23 20.07 -0.82 4.12
N ILE A 24 21.06 0.03 3.89
CA ILE A 24 20.85 1.45 3.56
C ILE A 24 20.30 1.59 2.13
N VAL A 25 20.88 0.88 1.15
CA VAL A 25 20.44 0.90 -0.25
C VAL A 25 19.04 0.29 -0.40
N SER A 26 18.68 -0.75 0.37
CA SER A 26 17.30 -1.28 0.38
C SER A 26 16.27 -0.32 0.96
N LYS A 27 16.69 0.62 1.83
CA LYS A 27 15.81 1.66 2.40
C LYS A 27 15.75 2.93 1.54
N VAL A 28 16.64 3.06 0.56
CA VAL A 28 16.64 4.12 -0.47
C VAL A 28 15.84 3.71 -1.72
N GLY A 29 15.28 2.49 -1.72
CA GLY A 29 14.20 2.13 -2.65
C GLY A 29 12.89 2.75 -2.17
N SER A 30 12.26 3.58 -3.02
CA SER A 30 10.94 4.17 -2.77
C SER A 30 10.01 3.19 -2.05
N SER A 31 9.74 3.43 -0.76
CA SER A 31 8.75 2.63 -0.04
C SER A 31 7.43 2.73 -0.81
N ALA A 32 6.81 1.58 -1.10
CA ALA A 32 5.66 1.53 -2.00
C ALA A 32 4.57 2.48 -1.49
N THR A 33 4.12 3.41 -2.33
CA THR A 33 3.10 4.38 -1.92
C THR A 33 1.79 3.66 -1.60
N PRO A 34 0.86 4.25 -0.82
CA PRO A 34 -0.42 3.64 -0.55
C PRO A 34 -1.17 3.18 -1.80
N LEU A 35 -1.13 3.98 -2.88
CA LEU A 35 -1.78 3.64 -4.14
C LEU A 35 -1.08 2.49 -4.87
N ASP A 36 0.25 2.48 -4.91
CA ASP A 36 1.02 1.38 -5.51
C ASP A 36 0.72 0.05 -4.82
N GLN A 37 0.63 0.07 -3.48
CA GLN A 37 0.28 -1.12 -2.70
C GLN A 37 -1.10 -1.67 -3.09
N VAL A 38 -2.12 -0.80 -3.21
CA VAL A 38 -3.47 -1.20 -3.63
C VAL A 38 -3.47 -1.75 -5.06
N LEU A 39 -2.82 -1.07 -6.00
CA LEU A 39 -2.80 -1.51 -7.39
C LEU A 39 -2.02 -2.82 -7.60
N LYS A 40 -1.03 -3.11 -6.74
CA LYS A 40 -0.29 -4.38 -6.73
C LYS A 40 -1.14 -5.53 -6.17
N GLU A 41 -1.91 -5.28 -5.13
CA GLU A 41 -2.80 -6.28 -4.52
C GLU A 41 -4.03 -6.56 -5.39
N ARG A 42 -4.51 -5.55 -6.12
CA ARG A 42 -5.72 -5.62 -6.96
C ARG A 42 -5.38 -5.45 -8.44
N PRO A 43 -4.72 -6.45 -9.07
CA PRO A 43 -4.40 -6.38 -10.49
C PRO A 43 -5.65 -6.39 -11.39
N ASP A 44 -6.80 -6.82 -10.86
CA ASP A 44 -8.11 -6.76 -11.48
C ASP A 44 -8.53 -5.32 -11.82
N LEU A 45 -8.13 -4.32 -11.03
CA LEU A 45 -8.41 -2.89 -11.30
C LEU A 45 -7.83 -2.39 -12.63
N ARG A 46 -6.92 -3.15 -13.25
CA ARG A 46 -6.23 -2.79 -14.50
C ARG A 46 -6.67 -3.64 -15.70
N LYS A 47 -7.61 -4.57 -15.52
CA LYS A 47 -8.00 -5.54 -16.56
C LYS A 47 -9.45 -5.38 -17.00
N GLU A 48 -10.37 -6.02 -16.28
CA GLU A 48 -11.76 -6.23 -16.72
C GLU A 48 -12.74 -5.98 -15.56
N LEU A 49 -12.73 -4.75 -15.04
CA LEU A 49 -13.74 -4.34 -14.06
C LEU A 49 -14.71 -3.33 -14.66
N ALA A 50 -15.92 -3.39 -14.12
CA ALA A 50 -16.91 -2.35 -14.21
C ALA A 50 -16.31 -1.01 -13.73
N THR A 51 -16.83 0.13 -14.22
CA THR A 51 -16.26 1.47 -14.01
C THR A 51 -15.70 1.68 -12.59
N VAL A 52 -14.38 1.90 -12.50
CA VAL A 52 -13.63 2.07 -11.25
C VAL A 52 -13.23 3.53 -11.04
N GLU A 53 -13.54 4.07 -9.86
CA GLU A 53 -12.99 5.33 -9.35
C GLU A 53 -11.98 5.04 -8.23
N ILE A 54 -10.73 5.46 -8.43
CA ILE A 54 -9.67 5.35 -7.40
C ILE A 54 -9.33 6.75 -6.90
N ARG A 55 -9.47 6.97 -5.60
CA ARG A 55 -9.16 8.26 -4.96
C ARG A 55 -8.22 8.07 -3.80
N GLN A 56 -7.09 8.76 -3.87
CA GLN A 56 -6.12 8.82 -2.79
C GLN A 56 -6.29 10.10 -1.99
N TYR A 57 -6.21 9.96 -0.68
CA TYR A 57 -6.26 11.07 0.26
C TYR A 57 -5.05 10.96 1.18
N PHE A 58 -4.44 12.09 1.46
CA PHE A 58 -3.47 12.24 2.54
C PHE A 58 -4.02 13.22 3.57
N ASN A 59 -3.58 13.05 4.82
CA ASN A 59 -4.03 13.92 5.90
C ASN A 59 -3.44 15.33 5.88
N ARG A 60 -2.42 15.57 5.04
CA ARG A 60 -1.74 16.87 4.86
C ARG A 60 -1.01 16.89 3.51
N VAL A 61 -0.73 18.10 3.02
CA VAL A 61 -0.08 18.32 1.72
C VAL A 61 1.40 17.95 1.76
N GLU A 62 2.09 18.35 2.83
CA GLU A 62 3.52 18.12 3.01
C GLU A 62 3.80 17.08 4.09
N SER A 63 4.73 16.15 3.80
CA SER A 63 5.15 15.08 4.73
C SER A 63 3.98 14.31 5.36
N PRO A 64 3.05 13.74 4.55
CA PRO A 64 1.91 13.01 5.08
C PRO A 64 2.32 11.77 5.86
N ASN A 65 1.60 11.49 6.95
CA ASN A 65 1.84 10.32 7.80
C ASN A 65 0.62 9.41 7.94
N ALA A 66 -0.51 9.80 7.35
CA ALA A 66 -1.69 8.96 7.20
C ALA A 66 -2.26 9.15 5.79
N GLY A 67 -2.72 8.05 5.19
CA GLY A 67 -3.27 8.05 3.85
C GLY A 67 -4.46 7.10 3.74
N GLN A 68 -5.33 7.38 2.79
CA GLN A 68 -6.39 6.46 2.39
C GLN A 68 -6.41 6.31 0.88
N VAL A 69 -6.68 5.10 0.41
CA VAL A 69 -7.01 4.83 -0.99
C VAL A 69 -8.41 4.25 -1.01
N LYS A 70 -9.33 4.94 -1.67
CA LYS A 70 -10.71 4.52 -1.85
C LYS A 70 -10.87 4.02 -3.27
N VAL A 71 -11.31 2.78 -3.40
CA VAL A 71 -11.64 2.15 -4.68
C VAL A 71 -13.15 2.00 -4.72
N THR A 72 -13.83 2.68 -5.63
CA THR A 72 -15.27 2.57 -5.84
C THR A 72 -15.54 1.89 -7.18
N GLU A 73 -16.26 0.78 -7.16
CA GLU A 73 -16.61 -0.03 -8.31
C GLU A 73 -18.12 0.12 -8.56
N THR A 74 -18.50 0.45 -9.80
CA THR A 74 -19.89 0.72 -10.22
C THR A 74 -20.22 -0.06 -11.49
N GLY A 75 -21.50 -0.23 -11.83
CA GLY A 75 -21.90 -1.05 -12.98
C GLY A 75 -21.78 -2.55 -12.70
N LEU A 76 -22.02 -2.93 -11.44
CA LEU A 76 -21.97 -4.31 -10.97
C LEU A 76 -23.13 -5.12 -11.56
N MET A 77 -22.94 -6.43 -11.68
CA MET A 77 -24.00 -7.35 -12.14
C MET A 77 -25.06 -7.64 -11.07
N ASP A 78 -24.77 -7.32 -9.81
CA ASP A 78 -25.67 -7.47 -8.67
C ASP A 78 -26.77 -6.39 -8.71
N ASP A 79 -28.04 -6.80 -8.71
CA ASP A 79 -29.19 -5.90 -8.83
C ASP A 79 -29.63 -5.28 -7.49
N SER A 80 -29.09 -5.76 -6.37
CA SER A 80 -29.25 -5.17 -5.04
C SER A 80 -28.18 -4.12 -4.73
N VAL A 81 -27.00 -4.19 -5.35
CA VAL A 81 -25.86 -3.32 -5.06
C VAL A 81 -25.54 -2.39 -6.23
N LYS A 82 -25.70 -1.09 -6.00
CA LYS A 82 -25.37 -0.05 -6.99
C LYS A 82 -23.87 0.14 -7.16
N SER A 83 -23.15 0.17 -6.04
CA SER A 83 -21.70 0.35 -6.02
C SER A 83 -21.07 -0.26 -4.78
N VAL A 84 -19.82 -0.69 -4.91
CA VAL A 84 -19.00 -1.20 -3.82
C VAL A 84 -17.83 -0.25 -3.63
N ARG A 85 -17.58 0.17 -2.39
CA ARG A 85 -16.40 0.97 -2.04
C ARG A 85 -15.52 0.20 -1.08
N THR A 86 -14.26 0.04 -1.44
CA THR A 86 -13.22 -0.48 -0.54
C THR A 86 -12.29 0.65 -0.13
N ILE A 87 -12.16 0.89 1.17
CA ILE A 87 -11.33 1.93 1.77
C ILE A 87 -10.12 1.26 2.41
N TYR A 88 -8.94 1.51 1.86
CA TYR A 88 -7.67 1.07 2.41
C TYR A 88 -7.06 2.22 3.20
N SER A 89 -6.80 2.03 4.50
CA SER A 89 -6.18 3.05 5.37
C SER A 89 -4.73 2.69 5.65
N PHE A 90 -3.86 3.69 5.59
CA PHE A 90 -2.42 3.54 5.75
C PHE A 90 -1.87 4.55 6.77
N LYS A 91 -0.78 4.16 7.44
CA LYS A 91 0.07 5.03 8.25
C LYS A 91 1.51 4.91 7.81
N LEU A 92 2.26 6.00 7.87
CA LEU A 92 3.69 6.01 7.64
C LEU A 92 4.39 5.66 8.96
N VAL A 93 5.12 4.55 8.98
CA VAL A 93 5.86 4.06 10.15
C VAL A 93 7.31 3.86 9.71
N ASP A 94 8.24 4.55 10.37
CA ASP A 94 9.68 4.50 10.06
C ASP A 94 10.04 4.78 8.60
N GLY A 95 9.26 5.62 7.91
CA GLY A 95 9.44 5.94 6.48
C GLY A 95 8.79 4.97 5.51
N ASP A 96 8.09 3.94 6.03
CA ASP A 96 7.42 2.91 5.24
C ASP A 96 5.89 2.99 5.43
N TRP A 97 5.15 3.05 4.32
CA TRP A 97 3.69 3.05 4.36
C TRP A 97 3.18 1.66 4.72
N GLN A 98 2.44 1.56 5.83
CA GLN A 98 1.86 0.32 6.31
C GLN A 98 0.34 0.42 6.31
N ARG A 99 -0.33 -0.59 5.77
CA ARG A 99 -1.79 -0.69 5.82
C ARG A 99 -2.24 -1.02 7.23
N VAL A 100 -3.12 -0.19 7.78
CA VAL A 100 -3.64 -0.34 9.15
C VAL A 100 -5.10 -0.80 9.19
N ASN A 101 -5.86 -0.59 8.11
CA ASN A 101 -7.24 -1.03 8.02
C ASN A 101 -7.69 -1.21 6.56
N THR A 102 -8.67 -2.09 6.35
CA THR A 102 -9.43 -2.20 5.10
C THR A 102 -10.91 -2.32 5.44
N GLN A 103 -11.74 -1.45 4.86
CA GLN A 103 -13.18 -1.44 5.08
C GLN A 103 -13.92 -1.51 3.75
N LYS A 104 -14.92 -2.40 3.67
CA LYS A 104 -15.80 -2.51 2.51
C LYS A 104 -17.17 -1.95 2.86
N GLU A 105 -17.70 -1.15 1.95
CA GLU A 105 -19.00 -0.50 2.06
C GLU A 105 -19.78 -0.70 0.76
N TYR A 106 -21.10 -0.67 0.88
CA TYR A 106 -22.05 -0.89 -0.20
C TYR A 106 -22.97 0.31 -0.31
N GLN A 107 -23.21 0.75 -1.54
CA GLN A 107 -24.34 1.61 -1.85
C GLN A 107 -25.42 0.74 -2.46
N CYS A 108 -26.59 0.68 -1.83
CA CYS A 108 -27.66 -0.20 -2.27
C CYS A 108 -28.49 0.43 -3.39
N GLN A 109 -28.94 -0.41 -4.32
CA GLN A 109 -29.87 -0.04 -5.37
C GLN A 109 -31.31 0.05 -4.82
N ARG A 110 -31.62 -0.78 -3.82
CA ARG A 110 -32.94 -0.92 -3.20
C ARG A 110 -32.86 -0.79 -1.68
N GLY A 111 -34.02 -0.67 -1.03
CA GLY A 111 -34.14 -0.58 0.43
C GLY A 111 -34.19 0.85 0.98
N LYS A 112 -34.04 0.98 2.29
CA LYS A 112 -34.21 2.28 3.00
C LYS A 112 -33.07 3.26 2.73
N ASN A 113 -31.84 2.77 2.53
CA ASN A 113 -30.67 3.60 2.30
C ASN A 113 -30.03 3.30 0.93
N THR A 114 -30.40 4.08 -0.08
CA THR A 114 -29.90 3.94 -1.46
C THR A 114 -28.94 5.04 -1.88
N LYS A 115 -28.79 6.08 -1.06
CA LYS A 115 -28.02 7.28 -1.40
C LYS A 115 -26.59 7.24 -0.84
N THR A 116 -26.39 6.66 0.34
CA THR A 116 -25.10 6.64 1.00
C THR A 116 -24.49 5.25 1.02
N PHE A 117 -23.19 5.20 1.30
CA PHE A 117 -22.49 3.95 1.56
C PHE A 117 -22.77 3.48 2.99
N GLN A 118 -22.90 2.17 3.15
CA GLN A 118 -23.09 1.51 4.43
C GLN A 118 -22.26 0.23 4.52
N THR A 119 -21.88 -0.16 5.73
CA THR A 119 -21.18 -1.43 5.97
C THR A 119 -22.13 -2.62 6.02
N ALA A 120 -23.41 -2.39 6.30
CA ALA A 120 -24.45 -3.40 6.26
C ALA A 120 -24.70 -3.87 4.81
N LYS A 121 -24.96 -5.18 4.65
CA LYS A 121 -25.31 -5.74 3.34
C LYS A 121 -26.58 -5.09 2.81
N CYS A 122 -26.66 -4.98 1.48
CA CYS A 122 -27.89 -4.55 0.84
C CYS A 122 -28.97 -5.61 1.00
N PRO A 123 -30.22 -5.18 1.21
CA PRO A 123 -31.36 -6.09 1.35
C PRO A 123 -31.71 -6.79 0.03
#